data_AF-A0A7U4GFY6-F1
#
_entry.id   AF-A0A7U4GFY6-F1
#
_cell.length_a   1.000
_cell.length_b   1.000
_cell.length_c   1.000
_cell.angle_alpha   90.00
_cell.angle_beta   90.00
_cell.angle_gamma   90.00
#
_symmetry.space_group_name_H-M   'P 1'
#
loop_
_entity.id
_entity.type
_entity.pdbx_description
1 polymer ?
#
loop_
_entity_poly.entity_id
_entity_poly.type
_entity_poly.pdbx_seq_one_letter_code
_entity_poly.pdbx_strand_id
1 'polypeptide(L)'
;MDKPTLDKVEALAGRGLTEQQIADTLEIDIDNLRKDKSAISLYRLAVRRGKAKGIADISNSLFIKAKKGDTRAMIFLLEHLKPQ
;
A
#
# COMPACT_ATOMS: atom_id res chain seq x y z
N MET A 1 -11.78 -4.75 15.50
CA MET A 1 -10.35 -4.43 15.26
C MET A 1 -10.11 -3.01 15.68
N ASP A 2 -9.06 -2.78 16.48
CA ASP A 2 -8.76 -1.46 17.01
C ASP A 2 -7.96 -0.62 16.01
N LYS A 3 -8.08 0.71 16.12
CA LYS A 3 -7.42 1.67 15.23
C LYS A 3 -5.90 1.45 15.11
N PRO A 4 -5.13 1.17 16.18
CA PRO A 4 -3.69 0.94 16.07
C PRO A 4 -3.33 -0.27 15.19
N THR A 5 -4.15 -1.32 15.19
CA THR A 5 -3.95 -2.50 14.35
C THR A 5 -4.21 -2.15 12.88
N LEU A 6 -5.25 -1.35 12.60
CA LEU A 6 -5.54 -0.90 11.23
C LEU A 6 -4.43 0.00 10.69
N ASP A 7 -3.85 0.90 11.50
CA ASP A 7 -2.73 1.75 11.07
C ASP A 7 -1.48 0.92 10.70
N LYS A 8 -1.21 -0.16 11.44
CA LYS A 8 -0.13 -1.12 11.10
C LYS A 8 -0.43 -1.86 9.79
N VAL A 9 -1.67 -2.28 9.57
CA VAL A 9 -2.11 -2.90 8.31
C VAL A 9 -1.90 -1.94 7.14
N GLU A 10 -2.29 -0.66 7.28
CA GLU A 10 -2.06 0.35 6.24
C GLU A 10 -0.57 0.55 5.96
N ALA A 11 0.27 0.65 7.00
CA ALA A 11 1.70 0.84 6.86
C ALA A 11 2.39 -0.34 6.14
N LEU A 12 2.02 -1.58 6.48
CA LEU A 12 2.58 -2.78 5.84
C LEU A 12 2.08 -2.93 4.39
N ALA A 13 0.80 -2.62 4.14
CA ALA A 13 0.26 -2.61 2.78
C ALA A 13 0.92 -1.55 1.89
N GLY A 14 1.27 -0.38 2.44
CA GLY A 14 2.03 0.65 1.72
C GLY A 14 3.44 0.23 1.32
N ARG A 15 4.01 -0.77 2.00
CA ARG A 15 5.30 -1.39 1.64
C ARG A 15 5.17 -2.51 0.60
N GLY A 16 3.96 -2.77 0.12
CA GLY A 16 3.71 -3.77 -0.93
C GLY A 16 3.41 -5.19 -0.42
N LEU A 17 3.24 -5.40 0.89
CA LEU A 17 2.89 -6.71 1.42
C LEU A 17 1.47 -7.15 1.00
N THR A 18 1.27 -8.46 0.84
CA THR A 18 -0.04 -9.05 0.54
C THR A 18 -0.94 -9.11 1.79
N GLU A 19 -2.25 -9.28 1.59
CA GLU A 19 -3.22 -9.43 2.69
C GLU A 19 -2.84 -10.57 3.65
N GLN A 20 -2.30 -11.68 3.15
CA GLN A 20 -1.84 -12.80 3.98
C GLN A 20 -0.56 -12.45 4.74
N GLN A 21 0.47 -11.92 4.06
CA GLN A 21 1.74 -11.54 4.70
C GLN A 21 1.55 -10.54 5.84
N ILE A 22 0.62 -9.59 5.68
CA ILE A 22 0.28 -8.62 6.72
C ILE A 22 -0.37 -9.33 7.92
N ALA A 23 -1.30 -10.26 7.66
CA ALA A 23 -1.96 -11.02 8.72
C ALA A 23 -0.95 -11.87 9.50
N ASP A 24 -0.06 -12.57 8.80
CA ASP A 24 1.00 -13.38 9.41
C ASP A 24 1.97 -12.51 10.24
N THR A 25 2.35 -11.34 9.72
CA THR A 25 3.24 -10.39 10.43
C THR A 25 2.61 -9.81 11.70
N LEU A 26 1.28 -9.69 11.73
CA LEU A 26 0.53 -9.14 12.86
C LEU A 26 -0.10 -10.22 13.74
N GLU A 27 0.21 -11.49 13.49
CA GLU A 27 -0.35 -12.65 14.20
C GLU A 27 -1.90 -12.67 14.16
N ILE A 28 -2.48 -12.23 13.05
CA ILE A 28 -3.92 -12.22 12.81
C ILE A 28 -4.32 -13.53 12.13
N ASP A 29 -5.18 -14.31 12.78
CA ASP A 29 -5.87 -15.42 12.12
C ASP A 29 -6.90 -14.86 11.12
N ILE A 30 -6.50 -14.80 9.86
CA ILE A 30 -7.33 -14.24 8.80
C ILE A 30 -8.56 -15.09 8.47
N ASP A 31 -8.50 -16.41 8.69
CA ASP A 31 -9.62 -17.31 8.44
C ASP A 31 -10.69 -17.13 9.50
N ASN A 32 -10.29 -16.92 10.76
CA ASN A 32 -11.21 -16.50 11.80
C ASN A 32 -11.74 -15.08 11.54
N LEU A 33 -10.91 -14.15 11.10
CA LEU A 33 -11.32 -12.78 10.76
C LEU A 33 -12.38 -12.74 9.65
N ARG A 34 -12.26 -13.62 8.65
CA ARG A 34 -13.22 -13.73 7.53
C ARG A 34 -14.63 -14.12 7.97
N LYS A 35 -14.80 -14.74 9.15
CA LYS A 35 -16.11 -15.07 9.72
C LYS A 35 -16.87 -13.82 10.16
N ASP A 36 -16.15 -12.76 10.53
CA ASP A 36 -16.72 -11.44 10.82
C ASP A 36 -16.64 -10.53 9.58
N LYS A 37 -17.78 -10.38 8.90
CA LYS A 37 -17.90 -9.53 7.70
C LYS A 37 -17.49 -8.08 7.94
N SER A 38 -17.73 -7.54 9.14
CA SER A 38 -17.40 -6.16 9.45
C SER A 38 -15.88 -6.00 9.62
N ALA A 39 -15.26 -6.91 10.37
CA ALA A 39 -13.83 -6.86 10.67
C ALA A 39 -12.98 -7.11 9.41
N ILE A 40 -13.33 -8.10 8.58
CA ILE A 40 -12.63 -8.35 7.32
C ILE A 40 -12.78 -7.18 6.33
N SER A 41 -13.93 -6.48 6.34
CA SER A 41 -14.14 -5.31 5.49
C SER A 41 -13.26 -4.13 5.91
N LEU A 42 -13.13 -3.89 7.22
CA LEU A 42 -12.22 -2.87 7.77
C LEU A 42 -10.76 -3.20 7.47
N TYR A 43 -10.35 -4.45 7.67
CA TYR A 43 -9.01 -4.91 7.35
C TYR A 43 -8.67 -4.68 5.86
N ARG A 44 -9.54 -5.11 4.95
CA ARG A 44 -9.35 -4.92 3.50
C ARG A 44 -9.38 -3.46 3.09
N LEU A 45 -10.18 -2.63 3.76
CA LEU A 45 -10.17 -1.19 3.53
C LEU A 45 -8.82 -0.58 3.91
N ALA A 46 -8.26 -0.96 5.07
CA ALA A 46 -6.92 -0.55 5.48
C ALA A 46 -5.85 -1.01 4.46
N VAL A 47 -5.91 -2.26 3.99
CA VAL A 47 -4.99 -2.74 2.94
C VAL A 47 -5.09 -1.88 1.67
N ARG A 48 -6.30 -1.57 1.18
CA ARG A 48 -6.48 -0.73 -0.02
C ARG A 48 -5.93 0.68 0.20
N ARG A 49 -6.19 1.29 1.35
CA ARG A 49 -5.67 2.62 1.71
C ARG A 49 -4.15 2.63 1.78
N GLY A 50 -3.57 1.65 2.45
CA GLY A 50 -2.13 1.49 2.56
C GLY A 50 -1.46 1.38 1.18
N LYS A 51 -1.98 0.53 0.30
CA LYS A 51 -1.47 0.41 -1.08
C LYS A 51 -1.53 1.73 -1.84
N ALA A 52 -2.65 2.44 -1.77
CA ALA A 52 -2.79 3.74 -2.43
C ALA A 52 -1.78 4.78 -1.89
N LYS A 53 -1.58 4.83 -0.57
CA LYS A 53 -0.58 5.69 0.07
C LYS A 53 0.84 5.33 -0.38
N GLY A 54 1.19 4.05 -0.36
CA GLY A 54 2.51 3.57 -0.79
C GLY A 54 2.82 3.93 -2.25
N ILE A 55 1.85 3.76 -3.15
CA ILE A 55 1.99 4.20 -4.55
C ILE A 55 2.19 5.72 -4.61
N ALA A 56 1.37 6.51 -3.92
CA ALA A 56 1.51 7.96 -3.91
C ALA A 56 2.89 8.42 -3.40
N ASP A 57 3.39 7.81 -2.32
CA ASP A 57 4.69 8.14 -1.73
C ASP A 57 5.85 7.82 -2.68
N ILE A 58 5.83 6.63 -3.31
CA ILE A 58 6.84 6.22 -4.29
C ILE A 58 6.75 7.08 -5.55
N SER A 59 5.55 7.35 -6.06
CA SER A 59 5.33 8.23 -7.22
C SER A 59 5.85 9.63 -6.97
N ASN A 60 5.58 10.21 -5.79
CA ASN A 60 6.12 11.51 -5.42
C ASN A 60 7.65 11.50 -5.32
N SER A 61 8.22 10.45 -4.72
CA SER A 61 9.68 10.28 -4.63
C SER A 61 10.33 10.19 -6.01
N LEU A 62 9.72 9.43 -6.93
CA LEU A 62 10.16 9.31 -8.32
C LEU A 62 10.08 10.65 -9.06
N PHE A 63 8.99 11.40 -8.88
CA PHE A 63 8.81 12.73 -9.46
C PHE A 63 9.88 13.73 -8.97
N ILE A 64 10.13 13.78 -7.66
CA ILE A 64 11.18 14.63 -7.10
C ILE A 64 12.55 14.25 -7.66
N LYS A 65 12.84 12.95 -7.78
CA LYS A 65 14.11 12.45 -8.33
C LYS A 65 14.28 12.85 -9.80
N ALA A 66 13.23 12.74 -10.61
CA ALA A 66 13.23 13.19 -11.99
C ALA A 66 13.46 14.72 -12.10
N LYS A 67 12.79 15.53 -11.25
CA LYS A 67 13.01 16.98 -11.21
C LYS A 67 14.43 17.38 -10.84
N LYS A 68 15.17 16.52 -10.14
CA LYS A 68 16.59 16.72 -9.80
C LYS A 68 17.55 16.28 -10.92
N GLY A 69 17.05 15.83 -12.07
CA GLY A 69 17.85 15.48 -13.23
C GLY A 69 18.28 14.01 -13.30
N ASP A 70 17.67 13.11 -12.53
CA ASP A 70 17.91 11.67 -12.70
C ASP A 70 17.32 11.19 -14.02
N THR A 71 18.20 10.89 -14.99
CA THR A 71 17.81 10.51 -16.35
C THR A 71 16.87 9.30 -16.39
N ARG A 72 17.09 8.29 -15.53
CA ARG A 72 16.24 7.09 -15.52
C ARG A 72 14.84 7.40 -15.00
N ALA A 73 14.72 8.20 -13.94
CA ALA A 73 13.44 8.64 -13.40
C ALA A 73 12.67 9.51 -14.41
N MET A 74 13.36 10.39 -15.13
CA MET A 74 12.77 11.20 -16.19
C MET A 74 12.24 10.34 -17.35
N ILE A 75 13.04 9.39 -17.85
CA ILE A 75 12.63 8.46 -18.92
C ILE A 75 11.38 7.68 -18.48
N PHE A 76 11.44 7.04 -17.30
CA PHE A 76 10.34 6.25 -16.80
C PHE A 76 9.04 7.07 -16.71
N LEU A 77 9.07 8.27 -16.12
CA LEU A 77 7.88 9.11 -16.00
C LEU A 77 7.32 9.54 -17.37
N LEU A 78 8.19 9.94 -18.31
CA LEU A 78 7.75 10.36 -19.63
C LEU A 78 7.18 9.22 -20.46
N GLU A 79 7.64 7.98 -20.26
CA GLU A 79 7.07 6.80 -20.92
C GLU A 79 5.70 6.43 -20.34
N HIS A 80 5.53 6.53 -19.02
CA HIS A 80 4.33 6.04 -18.33
C HIS A 80 3.24 7.10 -18.10
N LEU A 81 3.53 8.39 -18.34
CA LEU A 81 2.55 9.48 -18.26
C LEU A 81 1.95 9.87 -19.63
N LYS A 82 2.44 9.29 -20.73
CA LYS A 82 1.83 9.51 -22.05
C LYS A 82 0.42 8.92 -22.07
N PRO A 83 -0.59 9.64 -22.60
CA PRO A 83 -1.88 9.03 -22.86
C PRO A 83 -1.69 7.86 -23.85
N GLN A 84 -2.32 6.72 -23.52
CA GLN A 84 -2.35 5.51 -24.36
C GLN A 84 -3.15 5.75 -25.64
#